data_AF-A0A8B7E253-F1
#
_entry.id   AF-A0A8B7E253-F1
#
_cell.length_a   1.000
_cell.length_b   1.000
_cell.length_c   1.000
_cell.angle_alpha   90.00
_cell.angle_beta   90.00
_cell.angle_gamma   90.00
#
_symmetry.space_group_name_H-M   'P 1'
#
loop_
_entity.id
_entity.type
_entity.pdbx_description
1 polymer ?
#
loop_
_entity_poly.entity_id
_entity_poly.type
_entity_poly.pdbx_seq_one_letter_code
_entity_poly.pdbx_strand_id
1 'polypeptide(L)'
;MTPAEASDKKNENIVWLNLNSKVRSYSTQPKFSIEIVARICDVPVKLVENLGTLWSALASGYAIDPDKFGVLCEETEKIYFDHVKWYWLSPTIHKVLKHGKQIIEACVLPIGMTNEEPGEANNKFLRKIRLYHARKSSWLNGMSDLFLRLMDISDPKIQAYVHCKKKKHNSEILPEPIKKLLKMPELQISRDASDSEEE
;
A
#
# COMPACT_ATOMS: atom_id res chain seq x y z
N MET A 1 -7.66 18.17 -33.14
CA MET A 1 -8.26 17.18 -32.24
C MET A 1 -9.76 17.34 -32.32
N THR A 2 -10.43 16.38 -32.94
CA THR A 2 -11.89 16.39 -33.05
C THR A 2 -12.51 16.07 -31.69
N PRO A 3 -13.74 16.54 -31.39
CA PRO A 3 -14.41 16.23 -30.12
C PRO A 3 -14.55 14.72 -29.83
N ALA A 4 -14.56 13.88 -30.87
CA ALA A 4 -14.61 12.43 -30.78
C ALA A 4 -13.29 11.82 -30.23
N GLU A 5 -12.13 12.28 -30.69
CA GLU A 5 -10.82 11.80 -30.21
C GLU A 5 -10.55 12.15 -28.74
N ALA A 6 -11.14 13.24 -28.24
CA ALA A 6 -11.05 13.64 -26.84
C ALA A 6 -11.99 12.83 -25.91
N SER A 7 -13.09 12.32 -26.47
CA SER A 7 -14.03 11.41 -25.80
C SER A 7 -13.40 10.03 -25.59
N ASP A 8 -12.77 9.47 -26.62
CA ASP A 8 -12.18 8.13 -26.55
C ASP A 8 -10.98 8.07 -25.60
N LYS A 9 -10.12 9.11 -25.59
CA LYS A 9 -9.03 9.21 -24.61
C LYS A 9 -9.53 9.33 -23.17
N LYS A 10 -10.71 9.94 -22.93
CA LYS A 10 -11.33 9.94 -21.59
C LYS A 10 -11.82 8.54 -21.23
N ASN A 11 -12.42 7.81 -22.16
CA ASN A 11 -12.93 6.46 -21.94
C ASN A 11 -11.80 5.45 -21.68
N GLU A 12 -10.69 5.51 -22.41
CA GLU A 12 -9.51 4.66 -22.17
C GLU A 12 -8.91 4.90 -20.78
N ASN A 13 -8.77 6.17 -20.37
CA ASN A 13 -8.30 6.51 -19.02
C ASN A 13 -9.29 6.05 -17.93
N ILE A 14 -10.59 6.08 -18.19
CA ILE A 14 -11.63 5.57 -17.27
C ILE A 14 -11.59 4.04 -17.18
N VAL A 15 -11.26 3.33 -18.26
CA VAL A 15 -11.10 1.87 -18.26
C VAL A 15 -9.88 1.46 -17.43
N TRP A 16 -8.73 2.12 -17.60
CA TRP A 16 -7.52 1.86 -16.81
C TRP A 16 -7.68 2.23 -15.32
N LEU A 17 -8.32 3.36 -15.00
CA LEU A 17 -8.63 3.74 -13.62
C LEU A 17 -9.62 2.78 -12.94
N ASN A 18 -10.55 2.19 -13.71
CA ASN A 18 -11.47 1.18 -13.20
C ASN A 18 -10.77 -0.16 -12.91
N LEU A 19 -9.69 -0.53 -13.61
CA LEU A 19 -8.91 -1.72 -13.27
C LEU A 19 -8.26 -1.59 -11.89
N ASN A 20 -7.58 -0.47 -11.59
CA ASN A 20 -6.93 -0.30 -10.28
C ASN A 20 -7.92 -0.25 -9.10
N SER A 21 -9.11 0.34 -9.29
CA SER A 21 -10.15 0.33 -8.24
C SER A 21 -10.90 -1.02 -8.12
N LYS A 22 -11.02 -1.80 -9.21
CA LYS A 22 -11.60 -3.15 -9.19
C LYS A 22 -10.65 -4.22 -8.66
N VAL A 23 -9.33 -4.06 -8.76
CA VAL A 23 -8.38 -5.02 -8.20
C VAL A 23 -8.54 -5.16 -6.67
N ARG A 24 -9.08 -4.12 -5.99
CA ARG A 24 -9.23 -4.10 -4.52
C ARG A 24 -10.67 -4.06 -3.97
N SER A 25 -11.70 -3.80 -4.80
CA SER A 25 -13.09 -3.61 -4.32
C SER A 25 -13.92 -4.89 -4.19
N TYR A 26 -13.41 -6.03 -4.60
CA TYR A 26 -14.09 -7.31 -4.40
C TYR A 26 -13.64 -7.96 -3.09
N SER A 27 -14.29 -7.60 -1.98
CA SER A 27 -14.15 -8.30 -0.69
C SER A 27 -14.74 -9.73 -0.68
N THR A 28 -14.98 -10.30 -1.86
CA THR A 28 -15.55 -11.63 -2.10
C THR A 28 -14.94 -12.29 -3.34
N GLN A 29 -13.71 -11.94 -3.76
CA GLN A 29 -13.01 -12.84 -4.69
C GLN A 29 -12.65 -14.13 -3.94
N PRO A 30 -12.70 -15.29 -4.61
CA PRO A 30 -12.09 -16.50 -4.07
C PRO A 30 -10.64 -16.17 -3.73
N LYS A 31 -10.11 -16.75 -2.64
CA LYS A 31 -8.66 -16.79 -2.41
C LYS A 31 -8.02 -17.22 -3.73
N PHE A 32 -7.38 -16.29 -4.42
CA PHE A 32 -6.83 -16.53 -5.75
C PHE A 32 -5.77 -17.62 -5.58
N SER A 33 -6.06 -18.84 -6.04
CA SER A 33 -5.11 -19.93 -5.96
C SER A 33 -3.98 -19.61 -6.95
N ILE A 34 -2.78 -19.43 -6.42
CA ILE A 34 -1.56 -19.08 -7.15
C ILE A 34 -1.35 -20.03 -8.34
N GLU A 35 -1.69 -21.30 -8.16
CA GLU A 35 -1.65 -22.35 -9.19
C GLU A 35 -2.52 -22.06 -10.42
N ILE A 36 -3.71 -21.48 -10.22
CA ILE A 36 -4.62 -21.15 -11.34
C ILE A 36 -4.06 -19.99 -12.15
N VAL A 37 -3.49 -18.97 -11.49
CA VAL A 37 -2.88 -17.83 -12.19
C VAL A 37 -1.67 -18.27 -12.99
N ALA A 38 -0.80 -19.07 -12.39
CA ALA A 38 0.37 -19.63 -13.05
C ALA A 38 -0.03 -20.43 -14.29
N ARG A 39 -1.08 -21.25 -14.19
CA ARG A 39 -1.62 -22.04 -15.31
C ARG A 39 -2.22 -21.18 -16.42
N ILE A 40 -2.98 -20.14 -16.09
CA ILE A 40 -3.62 -19.26 -17.08
C ILE A 40 -2.58 -18.41 -17.81
N CYS A 41 -1.62 -17.86 -17.07
CA CYS A 41 -0.60 -16.97 -17.64
C CYS A 41 0.56 -17.72 -18.31
N ASP A 42 0.62 -19.05 -18.18
CA ASP A 42 1.74 -19.89 -18.61
C ASP A 42 3.08 -19.43 -18.01
N VAL A 43 3.08 -19.23 -16.70
CA VAL A 43 4.22 -18.69 -15.92
C VAL A 43 4.54 -19.65 -14.77
N PRO A 44 5.82 -19.81 -14.37
CA PRO A 44 6.19 -20.63 -13.22
C PRO A 44 5.48 -20.19 -11.93
N VAL A 45 4.92 -21.15 -11.20
CA VAL A 45 4.22 -20.92 -9.90
C VAL A 45 5.10 -20.15 -8.92
N LYS A 46 6.38 -20.52 -8.82
CA LYS A 46 7.36 -19.85 -7.94
C LYS A 46 7.50 -18.35 -8.21
N LEU A 47 7.39 -17.91 -9.46
CA LEU A 47 7.47 -16.48 -9.77
C LEU A 47 6.26 -15.74 -9.18
N VAL A 48 5.06 -16.32 -9.31
CA VAL A 48 3.83 -15.74 -8.77
C VAL A 48 3.85 -15.75 -7.23
N GLU A 49 4.34 -16.81 -6.61
CA GLU A 49 4.52 -16.90 -5.15
C GLU A 49 5.48 -15.83 -4.62
N ASN A 50 6.65 -15.69 -5.25
CA ASN A 50 7.65 -14.74 -4.81
C ASN A 50 7.16 -13.30 -5.02
N LEU A 51 6.55 -12.98 -6.16
CA LEU A 51 5.95 -11.67 -6.40
C LEU A 51 4.84 -11.36 -5.40
N GLY A 52 3.97 -12.33 -5.09
CA GLY A 52 2.94 -12.18 -4.07
C GLY A 52 3.54 -11.91 -2.69
N THR A 53 4.63 -12.60 -2.35
CA THR A 53 5.35 -12.42 -1.07
C THR A 53 6.01 -11.04 -1.00
N LEU A 54 6.70 -10.60 -2.06
CA LEU A 54 7.32 -9.28 -2.15
C LEU A 54 6.28 -8.16 -1.99
N TRP A 55 5.17 -8.26 -2.73
CA TRP A 55 4.12 -7.23 -2.69
C TRP A 55 3.44 -7.18 -1.32
N SER A 56 3.18 -8.34 -0.74
CA SER A 56 2.58 -8.41 0.60
C SER A 56 3.53 -7.89 1.67
N ALA A 57 4.85 -8.12 1.54
CA ALA A 57 5.85 -7.56 2.45
C ALA A 57 5.86 -6.02 2.36
N LEU A 58 5.88 -5.45 1.15
CA LEU A 58 5.82 -4.00 0.94
C LEU A 58 4.51 -3.37 1.48
N ALA A 59 3.38 -4.07 1.32
CA ALA A 59 2.08 -3.61 1.80
C ALA A 59 1.85 -3.83 3.31
N SER A 60 2.70 -4.61 3.99
CA SER A 60 2.48 -5.03 5.36
C SER A 60 2.56 -3.89 6.39
N GLY A 61 3.26 -2.80 6.06
CA GLY A 61 3.48 -1.67 6.97
C GLY A 61 4.51 -1.93 8.07
N TYR A 62 5.15 -3.10 8.09
CA TYR A 62 6.21 -3.46 9.04
C TYR A 62 7.60 -3.22 8.46
N ALA A 63 8.60 -3.10 9.34
CA ALA A 63 10.00 -2.97 8.94
C ALA A 63 10.50 -4.26 8.26
N ILE A 64 11.06 -4.12 7.06
CA ILE A 64 11.55 -5.23 6.24
C ILE A 64 13.06 -5.37 6.43
N ASP A 65 13.55 -6.61 6.39
CA ASP A 65 14.98 -6.91 6.38
C ASP A 65 15.54 -6.74 4.95
N PRO A 66 16.41 -5.72 4.71
CA PRO A 66 16.84 -5.38 3.36
C PRO A 66 17.66 -6.50 2.70
N ASP A 67 18.44 -7.25 3.46
CA ASP A 67 19.28 -8.32 2.93
C ASP A 67 18.44 -9.51 2.45
N LYS A 68 17.51 -9.97 3.29
CA LYS A 68 16.61 -11.07 2.93
C LYS A 68 15.69 -10.68 1.77
N PHE A 69 15.23 -9.43 1.74
CA PHE A 69 14.43 -8.90 0.64
C PHE A 69 15.23 -8.86 -0.67
N GLY A 70 16.50 -8.43 -0.61
CA GLY A 70 17.40 -8.41 -1.76
C GLY A 70 17.63 -9.80 -2.36
N VAL A 71 17.89 -10.81 -1.53
CA VAL A 71 18.04 -12.20 -1.97
C VAL A 71 16.79 -12.68 -2.72
N LEU A 72 15.60 -12.43 -2.17
CA LEU A 72 14.35 -12.82 -2.81
C LEU A 72 14.14 -12.09 -4.15
N CYS A 73 14.53 -10.81 -4.24
CA CYS A 73 14.46 -10.03 -5.47
C CYS A 73 15.37 -10.58 -6.58
N GLU A 74 16.61 -10.93 -6.25
CA GLU A 74 17.56 -11.52 -7.18
C GLU A 74 17.10 -12.90 -7.68
N GLU A 75 16.55 -13.72 -6.79
CA GLU A 75 15.94 -15.00 -7.17
C GLU A 75 14.77 -14.83 -8.12
N THR A 76 13.86 -13.88 -7.85
CA THR A 76 12.73 -13.59 -8.75
C THR A 76 13.17 -13.08 -10.10
N GLU A 77 14.21 -12.25 -10.15
CA GLU A 77 14.72 -11.69 -11.38
C GLU A 77 15.29 -12.79 -12.30
N LYS A 78 16.06 -13.72 -11.73
CA LYS A 78 16.58 -14.88 -12.47
C LYS A 78 15.45 -15.71 -13.07
N ILE A 79 14.45 -16.06 -12.25
CA ILE A 79 13.28 -16.82 -12.71
C ILE A 79 12.53 -16.06 -13.81
N TYR A 80 12.41 -14.73 -13.69
CA TYR A 80 11.75 -13.91 -14.69
C TYR A 80 12.49 -13.96 -16.04
N PHE A 81 13.81 -13.75 -16.07
CA PHE A 81 14.57 -13.76 -17.32
C PHE A 81 14.69 -15.14 -17.96
N ASP A 82 14.71 -16.21 -17.16
CA ASP A 82 14.76 -17.58 -17.67
C ASP A 82 13.48 -17.96 -18.44
N HIS A 83 12.32 -17.50 -17.96
CA HIS A 83 11.01 -17.83 -18.52
C HIS A 83 10.49 -16.76 -19.52
N VAL A 84 10.55 -15.49 -19.15
CA VAL A 84 9.99 -14.36 -19.90
C VAL A 84 11.12 -13.64 -20.65
N LYS A 85 11.68 -14.31 -21.66
CA LYS A 85 12.78 -13.76 -22.48
C LYS A 85 12.35 -12.65 -23.43
N TRP A 86 11.07 -12.62 -23.77
CA TRP A 86 10.52 -11.76 -24.82
C TRP A 86 10.11 -10.36 -24.32
N TYR A 87 9.94 -10.17 -23.01
CA TYR A 87 9.45 -8.92 -22.43
C TYR A 87 10.42 -8.34 -21.41
N TRP A 88 10.85 -7.11 -21.65
CA TRP A 88 11.66 -6.35 -20.70
C TRP A 88 10.89 -6.05 -19.43
N LEU A 89 11.59 -6.01 -18.29
CA LEU A 89 10.98 -5.62 -17.03
C LEU A 89 10.35 -4.22 -17.14
N SER A 90 9.11 -4.08 -16.68
CA SER A 90 8.49 -2.76 -16.59
C SER A 90 9.29 -1.87 -15.61
N PRO A 91 9.31 -0.53 -15.81
CA PRO A 91 10.06 0.36 -14.92
C PRO A 91 9.68 0.23 -13.44
N THR A 92 8.43 -0.12 -13.13
CA THR A 92 7.95 -0.32 -11.76
C THR A 92 8.50 -1.61 -11.15
N ILE A 93 8.40 -2.74 -11.87
CA ILE A 93 8.95 -4.02 -11.40
C ILE A 93 10.47 -3.93 -11.33
N HIS A 94 11.12 -3.31 -12.30
CA HIS A 94 12.56 -3.10 -12.29
C HIS A 94 13.02 -2.30 -11.06
N LYS A 95 12.33 -1.20 -10.71
CA LYS A 95 12.63 -0.44 -9.48
C LYS A 95 12.51 -1.30 -8.23
N VAL A 96 11.51 -2.17 -8.15
CA VAL A 96 11.35 -3.07 -6.99
C VAL A 96 12.43 -4.15 -6.96
N LEU A 97 12.68 -4.85 -8.06
CA LEU A 97 13.62 -5.97 -8.09
C LEU A 97 15.09 -5.52 -8.01
N LYS A 98 15.47 -4.45 -8.72
CA LYS A 98 16.86 -3.95 -8.75
C LYS A 98 17.17 -2.97 -7.64
N HIS A 99 16.26 -2.03 -7.38
CA HIS A 99 16.51 -0.94 -6.43
C HIS A 99 15.76 -1.13 -5.11
N GLY A 100 14.93 -2.16 -4.96
CA GLY A 100 14.10 -2.34 -3.76
C GLY A 100 14.89 -2.43 -2.47
N LYS A 101 16.01 -3.15 -2.46
CA LYS A 101 16.92 -3.20 -1.30
C LYS A 101 17.43 -1.80 -0.92
N GLN A 102 17.95 -1.06 -1.89
CA GLN A 102 18.50 0.30 -1.68
C GLN A 102 17.42 1.27 -1.19
N ILE A 103 16.20 1.15 -1.72
CA ILE A 103 15.06 1.96 -1.28
C ILE A 103 14.70 1.65 0.17
N ILE A 104 14.63 0.36 0.55
CA ILE A 104 14.33 -0.06 1.93
C ILE A 104 15.40 0.47 2.90
N GLU A 105 16.68 0.42 2.52
CA GLU A 105 17.78 0.93 3.35
C GLU A 105 17.75 2.45 3.50
N ALA A 106 17.34 3.19 2.46
CA ALA A 106 17.27 4.64 2.49
C ALA A 106 16.03 5.18 3.24
N CYS A 107 14.97 4.37 3.38
CA CYS A 107 13.73 4.78 4.01
C CYS A 107 13.82 4.74 5.55
N VAL A 108 13.52 5.87 6.20
CA VAL A 108 13.46 5.98 7.68
C VAL A 108 12.25 5.25 8.25
N LEU A 109 11.14 5.22 7.51
CA LEU A 109 9.89 4.56 7.90
C LEU A 109 9.67 3.30 7.05
N PRO A 110 8.92 2.31 7.56
CA PRO A 110 8.48 1.18 6.75
C PRO A 110 7.77 1.64 5.48
N ILE A 111 8.14 1.08 4.33
CA ILE A 111 7.62 1.49 3.02
C ILE A 111 6.09 1.44 2.95
N GLY A 112 5.48 0.44 3.60
CA GLY A 112 4.02 0.33 3.64
C GLY A 112 3.32 1.51 4.33
N MET A 113 4.02 2.25 5.20
CA MET A 113 3.49 3.46 5.84
C MET A 113 3.64 4.71 4.97
N THR A 114 4.54 4.69 3.98
CA THR A 114 4.79 5.81 3.06
C THR A 114 3.95 5.73 1.78
N ASN A 115 2.80 5.06 1.84
CA ASN A 115 1.94 4.82 0.68
C ASN A 115 1.05 6.04 0.35
N GLU A 116 0.68 6.16 -0.94
CA GLU A 116 -0.22 7.23 -1.42
C GLU A 116 -1.71 6.91 -1.18
N GLU A 117 -2.05 5.63 -0.99
CA GLU A 117 -3.43 5.14 -0.89
C GLU A 117 -4.30 5.90 0.15
N PRO A 118 -3.80 6.25 1.36
CA PRO A 118 -4.60 7.00 2.33
C PRO A 118 -4.96 8.40 1.82
N GLY A 119 -4.07 9.04 1.07
CA GLY A 119 -4.30 10.33 0.43
C GLY A 119 -5.38 10.25 -0.64
N GLU A 120 -5.32 9.23 -1.51
CA GLU A 120 -6.36 9.00 -2.51
C GLU A 120 -7.72 8.64 -1.89
N ALA A 121 -7.74 7.86 -0.81
CA ALA A 121 -8.97 7.54 -0.09
C ALA A 121 -9.64 8.81 0.47
N ASN A 122 -8.84 9.78 0.92
CA ASN A 122 -9.32 11.09 1.38
C ASN A 122 -10.04 11.89 0.27
N ASN A 123 -9.71 11.69 -1.01
CA ASN A 123 -10.43 12.36 -2.12
C ASN A 123 -11.92 12.02 -2.15
N LYS A 124 -12.30 10.80 -1.73
CA LYS A 124 -13.71 10.41 -1.59
C LYS A 124 -14.41 11.21 -0.49
N PHE A 125 -13.73 11.43 0.63
CA PHE A 125 -14.26 12.24 1.74
C PHE A 125 -14.34 13.72 1.37
N LEU A 126 -13.31 14.27 0.71
CA LEU A 126 -13.30 15.64 0.20
C LEU A 126 -14.51 15.95 -0.67
N ARG A 127 -14.82 15.07 -1.64
CA ARG A 127 -16.00 15.22 -2.50
C ARG A 127 -17.31 15.22 -1.71
N LYS A 128 -17.43 14.39 -0.68
CA LYS A 128 -18.62 14.33 0.20
C LYS A 128 -18.75 15.59 1.07
N ILE A 129 -17.66 16.03 1.70
CA ILE A 129 -17.65 17.23 2.54
C ILE A 129 -18.06 18.46 1.72
N ARG A 130 -17.50 18.60 0.52
CA ARG A 130 -17.88 19.68 -0.40
C ARG A 130 -19.35 19.65 -0.82
N LEU A 131 -19.94 18.47 -0.97
CA LEU A 131 -21.32 18.33 -1.46
C LEU A 131 -22.38 18.58 -0.37
N TYR A 132 -22.13 18.09 0.84
CA TYR A 132 -23.11 18.04 1.94
C TYR A 132 -22.80 18.96 3.12
N HIS A 133 -21.55 19.36 3.35
CA HIS A 133 -21.12 20.03 4.58
C HIS A 133 -20.52 21.42 4.38
N ALA A 134 -20.14 21.79 3.16
CA ALA A 134 -19.62 23.13 2.84
C ALA A 134 -20.74 24.09 2.41
N ARG A 135 -20.65 25.36 2.81
CA ARG A 135 -21.54 26.41 2.32
C ARG A 135 -21.34 26.62 0.81
N LYS A 136 -22.45 26.85 0.10
CA LYS A 136 -22.48 27.08 -1.36
C LYS A 136 -22.71 28.56 -1.73
N SER A 137 -22.42 29.47 -0.80
CA SER A 137 -22.61 30.91 -0.99
C SER A 137 -21.50 31.56 -1.82
N SER A 138 -20.25 31.16 -1.59
CA SER A 138 -19.09 31.59 -2.38
C SER A 138 -18.05 30.48 -2.43
N TRP A 139 -17.16 30.52 -3.43
CA TRP A 139 -16.07 29.55 -3.55
C TRP A 139 -15.13 29.60 -2.34
N LEU A 140 -14.79 30.81 -1.89
CA LEU A 140 -13.90 31.03 -0.73
C LEU A 140 -14.49 30.43 0.55
N ASN A 141 -15.77 30.69 0.81
CA ASN A 141 -16.46 30.14 1.98
C ASN A 141 -16.58 28.61 1.91
N GLY A 142 -16.83 28.06 0.72
CA GLY A 142 -16.86 26.61 0.53
C GLY A 142 -15.49 25.97 0.77
N MET A 143 -14.40 26.63 0.35
CA MET A 143 -13.03 26.13 0.56
C MET A 143 -12.61 26.26 2.03
N SER A 144 -12.96 27.36 2.70
CA SER A 144 -12.68 27.51 4.14
C SER A 144 -13.39 26.44 4.96
N ASP A 145 -14.65 26.15 4.65
CA ASP A 145 -15.41 25.12 5.37
C ASP A 145 -14.83 23.71 5.12
N LEU A 146 -14.38 23.43 3.89
CA LEU A 146 -13.70 22.18 3.55
C LEU A 146 -12.40 22.04 4.34
N PHE A 147 -11.59 23.09 4.40
CA PHE A 147 -10.32 23.10 5.13
C PHE A 147 -10.52 22.88 6.64
N LEU A 148 -11.45 23.62 7.26
CA LEU A 148 -11.75 23.48 8.69
C LEU A 148 -12.22 22.05 9.03
N ARG A 149 -13.13 21.49 8.23
CA ARG A 149 -13.59 20.11 8.40
C ARG A 149 -12.45 19.09 8.31
N LEU A 150 -11.50 19.29 7.41
CA LEU A 150 -10.35 18.41 7.30
C LEU A 150 -9.44 18.51 8.51
N MET A 151 -9.25 19.71 9.07
CA MET A 151 -8.50 19.90 10.31
C MET A 151 -9.15 19.12 11.45
N ASP A 152 -10.47 19.24 11.63
CA ASP A 152 -11.21 18.51 12.66
C ASP A 152 -11.07 16.99 12.51
N ILE A 153 -11.10 16.49 11.27
CA ILE A 153 -10.95 15.05 10.98
C ILE A 153 -9.51 14.58 11.24
N SER A 154 -8.53 15.43 10.97
CA SER A 154 -7.11 15.12 11.14
C SER A 154 -6.61 15.23 12.58
N ASP A 155 -7.40 15.83 13.49
CA ASP A 155 -6.99 16.02 14.88
C ASP A 155 -6.74 14.66 15.58
N PRO A 156 -5.52 14.40 16.09
CA PRO A 156 -5.17 13.12 16.69
C PRO A 156 -5.97 12.82 17.96
N LYS A 157 -6.39 13.83 18.74
CA LYS A 157 -7.21 13.64 19.94
C LYS A 157 -8.61 13.21 19.58
N ILE A 158 -9.22 13.86 18.59
CA ILE A 158 -10.54 13.50 18.06
C ILE A 158 -10.47 12.11 17.44
N GLN A 159 -9.44 11.82 16.64
CA GLN A 159 -9.24 10.51 16.06
C GLN A 159 -9.06 9.42 17.11
N ALA A 160 -8.27 9.64 18.16
CA ALA A 160 -8.09 8.67 19.24
C ALA A 160 -9.42 8.33 19.92
N TYR A 161 -10.25 9.34 20.20
CA TYR A 161 -11.58 9.16 20.76
C TYR A 161 -12.55 8.43 19.81
N VAL A 162 -12.49 8.69 18.50
CA VAL A 162 -13.35 8.01 17.50
C VAL A 162 -12.89 6.56 17.27
N HIS A 163 -11.58 6.31 17.26
CA HIS A 163 -11.01 4.99 17.01
C HIS A 163 -11.19 4.02 18.18
N CYS A 164 -11.20 4.50 19.44
CA CYS A 164 -11.48 3.64 20.59
C CYS A 164 -12.87 2.97 20.54
N LYS A 165 -13.81 3.56 19.77
CA LYS A 165 -15.18 3.04 19.58
C LYS A 165 -15.32 2.05 18.42
N LYS A 166 -14.33 1.92 17.54
CA LYS A 166 -14.37 0.97 16.42
C LYS A 166 -13.91 -0.41 16.90
N LYS A 167 -14.65 -1.46 16.54
CA LYS A 167 -14.20 -2.84 16.74
C LYS A 167 -12.88 -3.04 15.97
N LYS A 168 -11.86 -3.57 16.63
CA LYS A 168 -10.63 -4.01 15.94
C LYS A 168 -11.05 -5.03 14.89
N HIS A 169 -10.71 -4.78 13.62
CA HIS A 169 -10.73 -5.85 12.63
C HIS A 169 -9.76 -6.92 13.10
N ASN A 170 -10.15 -8.19 12.99
CA ASN A 170 -9.27 -9.32 13.27
C ASN A 170 -7.99 -9.12 12.46
N SER A 171 -6.85 -8.97 13.13
CA SER A 171 -5.55 -8.95 12.46
C SER A 171 -5.39 -10.30 11.77
N GLU A 172 -5.59 -10.34 10.45
CA GLU A 172 -5.32 -11.54 9.68
C GLU A 172 -3.88 -11.97 9.93
N ILE A 173 -3.69 -13.24 10.26
CA ILE A 173 -2.38 -13.79 10.56
C ILE A 173 -1.53 -13.64 9.31
N LEU A 174 -0.45 -12.87 9.40
CA LEU A 174 0.50 -12.72 8.30
C LEU A 174 1.03 -14.10 7.87
N PRO A 175 1.01 -14.40 6.56
CA PRO A 175 1.63 -15.60 6.02
C PRO A 175 3.07 -15.79 6.52
N GLU A 176 3.42 -17.05 6.82
CA GLU A 176 4.76 -17.43 7.26
C GLU A 176 5.93 -16.94 6.38
N PRO A 177 5.86 -16.95 5.03
CA PRO A 177 6.96 -16.44 4.20
C PRO A 177 7.22 -14.95 4.42
N ILE A 178 6.17 -14.17 4.71
CA ILE A 178 6.31 -12.73 4.98
C ILE A 178 6.95 -12.53 6.34
N LYS A 179 6.56 -13.29 7.36
CA LYS A 179 7.16 -13.20 8.71
C LYS A 179 8.67 -13.40 8.69
N LYS A 180 9.19 -14.25 7.80
CA LYS A 180 10.64 -14.48 7.64
C LYS A 180 11.39 -13.25 7.08
N LEU A 181 10.71 -12.40 6.32
CA LEU A 181 11.25 -11.19 5.69
C LEU A 181 11.20 -9.96 6.60
N LEU A 182 10.40 -9.99 7.66
CA LEU A 182 10.27 -8.86 8.56
C LEU A 182 11.43 -8.82 9.56
N LYS A 183 11.88 -7.60 9.88
CA LYS A 183 12.72 -7.39 11.07
C LYS A 183 11.83 -7.59 12.29
N MET A 184 12.27 -8.43 13.22
CA MET A 184 11.62 -8.47 14.53
C MET A 184 11.82 -7.11 15.19
N PRO A 185 10.78 -6.53 15.82
CA PRO A 185 10.97 -5.31 16.58
C PRO A 185 11.94 -5.62 17.72
N GLU A 186 13.06 -4.89 17.77
CA GLU A 186 13.91 -4.88 18.96
C GLU A 186 13.07 -4.27 20.09
N LEU A 187 12.63 -5.10 21.02
CA LEU A 187 12.12 -4.62 22.30
C LEU A 187 13.30 -3.96 23.02
N GLN A 188 13.43 -2.64 22.90
CA GLN A 188 14.24 -1.86 23.82
C GLN A 188 13.56 -1.96 25.19
N ILE A 189 13.96 -2.96 25.97
CA ILE A 189 13.69 -3.00 27.40
C ILE A 189 14.51 -1.85 27.97
N SER A 190 13.89 -0.66 28.11
CA SER A 190 14.47 0.38 28.93
C SER A 190 14.56 -0.18 30.35
N ARG A 191 15.78 -0.49 30.79
CA ARG A 191 16.09 -0.74 32.20
C ARG A 191 16.10 0.61 32.91
N ASP A 192 14.95 1.26 32.97
CA ASP A 192 14.74 2.44 33.82
C ASP A 192 14.09 1.95 35.12
N ALA A 193 14.83 1.12 35.85
CA ALA A 193 14.48 0.66 37.19
C ALA A 193 15.78 0.41 37.97
N SER A 194 16.56 1.46 38.14
CA SER A 194 17.60 1.57 39.17
C SER A 194 17.74 3.05 39.53
N ASP A 195 17.76 3.31 40.83
CA ASP A 195 17.95 4.59 41.52
C ASP A 195 16.70 5.45 41.76
N SER A 196 15.87 4.99 42.69
CA SER A 196 15.41 5.85 43.79
C SER A 196 15.13 4.98 45.03
N GLU A 197 16.21 4.42 45.59
CA GLU A 197 16.25 4.04 47.00
C GLU A 197 16.66 5.28 47.80
N GLU A 198 15.77 5.70 48.70
CA GLU A 198 16.02 6.22 50.05
C GLU A 198 17.20 7.20 50.27
N GLU A 199 16.88 8.49 50.43
CA GLU A 199 17.11 9.28 51.67
C GLU A 199 16.37 10.64 51.62
#